data_AF-A0A956YZX8-F1
#
_entry.id   AF-A0A956YZX8-F1
#
_cell.length_a   1.000
_cell.length_b   1.000
_cell.length_c   1.000
_cell.angle_alpha   90.00
_cell.angle_beta   90.00
_cell.angle_gamma   90.00
#
_symmetry.space_group_name_H-M   'P 1'
#
loop_
_entity.id
_entity.type
_entity.pdbx_description
1 polymer ?
#
loop_
_entity_poly.entity_id
_entity_poly.type
_entity_poly.pdbx_seq_one_letter_code
_entity_poly.pdbx_strand_id
1 'polypeptide(L)'
;MMQRHKFQFIGEALAFDFVNTEIVVRRKPVDLLNTADDLLEWWNAALDHYDMRVPVPPGQDIRAAFMRAKTLRSALRRLFTAVVEKKPPLEADLEILNDVLSVGHSRLVVTPENRFGVDHVSEKNDAMLLTIVHSAAWLLTEC
;
A
#
# COMPACT_ATOMS: atom_id res chain seq x y z
N MET A 1 3.12 23.99 20.47
CA MET A 1 2.43 24.19 19.17
C MET A 1 2.56 22.87 18.42
N MET A 2 1.47 22.14 18.17
CA MET A 2 1.57 20.81 17.54
C MET A 2 1.81 21.01 16.04
N GLN A 3 2.97 20.59 15.52
CA GLN A 3 3.20 20.63 14.08
C GLN A 3 2.18 19.71 13.42
N ARG A 4 1.36 20.27 12.53
CA ARG A 4 0.56 19.44 11.61
C ARG A 4 1.52 18.90 10.56
N HIS A 5 2.00 17.68 10.79
CA HIS A 5 2.64 16.90 9.74
C HIS A 5 1.67 16.79 8.56
N LYS A 6 2.22 16.89 7.34
CA LYS A 6 1.49 16.84 6.06
C LYS A 6 0.70 15.54 5.91
N PHE A 7 1.23 14.46 6.48
CA PHE A 7 0.65 13.13 6.50
C PHE A 7 0.11 12.79 7.89
N GLN A 8 -0.91 11.94 7.93
CA GLN A 8 -1.54 11.46 9.15
C GLN A 8 -1.47 9.93 9.16
N PHE A 9 -1.00 9.37 10.27
CA PHE A 9 -0.95 7.94 10.52
C PHE A 9 -1.98 7.64 11.61
N ILE A 10 -3.12 7.08 11.19
CA ILE A 10 -4.35 6.91 12.01
C ILE A 10 -4.98 5.53 11.78
N GLY A 11 -4.70 4.88 10.65
CA GLY A 11 -5.24 3.56 10.34
C GLY A 11 -4.59 2.40 11.11
N GLU A 12 -3.61 2.68 11.97
CA GLU A 12 -2.82 1.72 12.77
C GLU A 12 -2.14 0.59 11.95
N ALA A 13 -2.16 0.72 10.62
CA ALA A 13 -1.54 -0.17 9.66
C ALA A 13 -1.10 0.61 8.42
N LEU A 14 0.14 0.36 7.98
CA LEU A 14 0.81 1.07 6.89
C LEU A 14 -0.01 1.12 5.59
N ALA A 15 -0.69 0.02 5.23
CA ALA A 15 -1.51 -0.04 4.02
C ALA A 15 -2.77 0.85 4.09
N PHE A 16 -3.39 0.99 5.27
CA PHE A 16 -4.50 1.93 5.45
C PHE A 16 -4.02 3.38 5.41
N ASP A 17 -2.92 3.70 6.10
CA ASP A 17 -2.36 5.06 6.06
C ASP A 17 -1.90 5.46 4.65
N PHE A 18 -1.36 4.52 3.89
CA PHE A 18 -1.01 4.73 2.48
C PHE A 18 -2.24 5.06 1.63
N VAL A 19 -3.34 4.30 1.76
CA VAL A 19 -4.61 4.61 1.06
C VAL A 19 -5.20 5.94 1.54
N ASN A 20 -5.09 6.25 2.83
CA ASN A 20 -5.54 7.48 3.46
C ASN A 20 -4.71 8.73 3.09
N THR A 21 -3.71 8.60 2.20
CA THR A 21 -3.09 9.78 1.56
C THR A 21 -3.98 10.45 0.51
N GLU A 22 -5.07 9.82 0.08
CA GLU A 22 -6.16 10.49 -0.64
C GLU A 22 -7.26 10.86 0.36
N ILE A 23 -7.27 12.14 0.76
CA ILE A 23 -8.14 12.68 1.81
C ILE A 23 -9.29 13.51 1.24
N VAL A 24 -10.27 13.84 2.08
CA VAL A 24 -11.34 14.80 1.73
C VAL A 24 -11.22 16.07 2.56
N VAL A 25 -10.81 17.17 1.93
CA VAL A 25 -10.72 18.50 2.55
C VAL A 25 -11.90 19.35 2.09
N ARG A 26 -12.78 19.77 3.01
CA ARG A 26 -13.96 20.61 2.70
C ARG A 26 -14.82 20.05 1.55
N ARG A 27 -15.09 18.73 1.59
CA ARG A 27 -15.82 17.96 0.56
C ARG A 27 -15.13 17.85 -0.82
N LYS A 28 -13.87 18.24 -0.94
CA LYS A 28 -13.07 18.03 -2.16
C LYS A 28 -12.03 16.92 -1.92
N PRO A 29 -11.85 15.97 -2.85
CA PRO A 29 -10.74 15.03 -2.79
C PRO A 29 -9.42 15.79 -2.95
N VAL A 30 -8.41 15.39 -2.19
CA VAL A 30 -7.04 15.91 -2.26
C VAL A 30 -6.08 14.73 -2.19
N ASP A 31 -5.20 14.63 -3.17
CA ASP A 31 -4.12 13.64 -3.20
C ASP A 31 -2.88 14.25 -2.53
N LEU A 32 -2.44 13.66 -1.42
CA LEU A 32 -1.20 14.07 -0.73
C LEU A 32 0.07 13.48 -1.36
N LEU A 33 -0.06 12.51 -2.28
CA LEU A 33 1.05 11.92 -3.06
C LEU A 33 0.90 12.32 -4.54
N ASN A 34 1.05 13.62 -4.79
CA ASN A 34 0.88 14.17 -6.14
C ASN A 34 2.17 14.10 -6.99
N THR A 35 3.33 13.94 -6.34
CA THR A 35 4.66 13.89 -6.95
C THR A 35 5.50 12.74 -6.37
N ALA A 36 6.60 12.40 -7.06
CA ALA A 36 7.57 11.42 -6.59
C ALA A 36 8.26 11.86 -5.28
N ASP A 37 8.45 13.17 -5.09
CA ASP A 37 9.01 13.73 -3.87
C ASP A 37 8.02 13.62 -2.69
N ASP A 38 6.71 13.84 -2.93
CA ASP A 38 5.68 13.59 -1.91
C ASP A 38 5.69 12.13 -1.42
N LEU A 39 5.97 11.17 -2.30
CA LEU A 39 6.09 9.75 -1.93
C LEU A 39 7.32 9.48 -1.07
N LEU A 40 8.47 10.11 -1.36
CA LEU A 40 9.66 10.02 -0.52
C LEU A 40 9.42 10.67 0.86
N GLU A 41 8.80 11.84 0.90
CA GLU A 41 8.45 12.51 2.16
C GLU A 41 7.50 11.66 3.01
N TRP A 42 6.47 11.08 2.39
CA TRP A 42 5.54 10.18 3.08
C TRP A 42 6.23 8.91 3.56
N TRP A 43 7.08 8.30 2.74
CA TRP A 43 7.80 7.08 3.09
C TRP A 43 8.72 7.30 4.28
N ASN A 44 9.52 8.37 4.28
CA ASN A 44 10.38 8.70 5.41
C ASN A 44 9.56 8.96 6.70
N ALA A 45 8.45 9.70 6.59
CA ALA A 45 7.56 9.93 7.72
C ALA A 45 6.89 8.63 8.23
N ALA A 46 6.62 7.66 7.35
CA ALA A 46 6.09 6.35 7.71
C ALA A 46 7.15 5.47 8.38
N LEU A 47 8.40 5.49 7.91
CA LEU A 47 9.52 4.81 8.56
C LEU A 47 9.71 5.32 9.99
N ASP A 48 9.73 6.63 10.19
CA ASP A 48 9.83 7.27 11.51
C ASP A 48 8.63 6.93 12.41
N HIS A 49 7.41 6.92 11.88
CA HIS A 49 6.20 6.63 12.66
C HIS A 49 6.12 5.17 13.14
N TYR A 50 6.50 4.22 12.28
CA TYR A 50 6.43 2.78 12.54
C TYR A 50 7.75 2.17 13.08
N ASP A 51 8.75 2.99 13.42
CA ASP A 51 10.13 2.60 13.81
C ASP A 51 10.76 1.56 12.86
N MET A 52 10.52 1.74 11.56
CA MET A 52 11.00 0.84 10.51
C MET A 52 12.32 1.32 9.91
N ARG A 53 13.21 0.39 9.57
CA ARG A 53 14.46 0.67 8.86
C ARG A 53 14.53 -0.08 7.54
N VAL A 54 13.80 0.43 6.55
CA VAL A 54 13.81 -0.11 5.18
C VAL A 54 14.65 0.82 4.28
N PRO A 55 15.85 0.41 3.86
CA PRO A 55 16.69 1.25 3.01
C PRO A 55 16.08 1.39 1.61
N VAL A 56 16.05 2.62 1.10
CA VAL A 56 15.80 2.88 -0.33
C VAL A 56 17.01 2.39 -1.12
N PRO A 57 16.87 1.42 -2.06
CA PRO A 57 18.01 0.90 -2.81
C PRO A 57 18.74 1.99 -3.61
N PRO A 58 20.09 2.03 -3.59
CA PRO A 58 20.84 2.99 -4.40
C PRO A 58 20.55 2.77 -5.89
N GLY A 59 20.14 3.84 -6.57
CA GLY A 59 19.76 3.79 -7.98
C GLY A 59 18.30 3.40 -8.26
N GLN A 60 17.42 3.32 -7.24
CA GLN A 60 15.97 3.16 -7.49
C GLN A 60 15.43 4.34 -8.31
N ASP A 61 14.76 4.06 -9.44
CA ASP A 61 14.02 5.06 -10.19
C ASP A 61 12.75 5.44 -9.41
N ILE A 62 12.83 6.57 -8.72
CA ILE A 62 11.73 7.07 -7.88
C ILE A 62 10.49 7.46 -8.71
N ARG A 63 10.64 7.79 -10.00
CA ARG A 63 9.50 8.10 -10.88
C ARG A 63 8.75 6.82 -11.26
N ALA A 64 9.48 5.76 -11.57
CA ALA A 64 8.89 4.43 -11.79
C ALA A 64 8.22 3.89 -10.51
N ALA A 65 8.88 4.03 -9.35
CA ALA A 65 8.32 3.66 -8.06
C ALA A 65 7.05 4.47 -7.74
N PHE A 66 7.03 5.77 -8.02
CA PHE A 66 5.87 6.64 -7.84
C PHE A 66 4.66 6.19 -8.67
N MET A 67 4.86 5.88 -9.96
CA MET A 67 3.77 5.39 -10.81
C MET A 67 3.21 4.06 -10.30
N ARG A 68 4.08 3.12 -9.89
CA ARG A 68 3.66 1.85 -9.28
C ARG A 68 2.92 2.06 -7.96
N ALA A 69 3.37 2.98 -7.12
CA ALA A 69 2.72 3.34 -5.87
C ALA A 69 1.29 3.86 -6.09
N LYS A 70 1.05 4.74 -7.08
CA LYS A 70 -0.32 5.21 -7.39
C LYS A 70 -1.24 4.09 -7.88
N THR A 71 -0.74 3.21 -8.73
CA THR A 71 -1.49 2.02 -9.19
C THR A 71 -1.84 1.11 -8.01
N LEU A 72 -0.88 0.80 -7.15
CA LEU A 72 -1.07 -0.02 -5.95
C LEU A 72 -2.08 0.62 -4.99
N ARG A 73 -1.95 1.92 -4.68
CA ARG A 73 -2.88 2.64 -3.79
C ARG A 73 -4.33 2.55 -4.29
N SER A 74 -4.51 2.67 -5.61
CA SER A 74 -5.81 2.57 -6.26
C SER A 74 -6.42 1.16 -6.15
N ALA A 75 -5.60 0.12 -6.32
CA ALA A 75 -6.03 -1.27 -6.15
C ALA A 75 -6.37 -1.56 -4.68
N LEU A 76 -5.51 -1.19 -3.73
CA LEU A 76 -5.76 -1.33 -2.29
C LEU A 76 -7.06 -0.65 -1.86
N ARG A 77 -7.32 0.59 -2.31
CA ARG A 77 -8.58 1.29 -2.04
C ARG A 77 -9.80 0.50 -2.53
N ARG A 78 -9.73 -0.09 -3.73
CA ARG A 78 -10.83 -0.92 -4.28
C ARG A 78 -11.00 -2.23 -3.53
N LEU A 79 -9.91 -2.92 -3.17
CA LEU A 79 -9.95 -4.16 -2.39
C LEU A 79 -10.54 -3.94 -0.99
N PHE A 80 -10.06 -2.95 -0.24
CA PHE A 80 -10.61 -2.60 1.07
C PHE A 80 -12.10 -2.21 0.97
N THR A 81 -12.49 -1.49 -0.09
CA THR A 81 -13.90 -1.16 -0.34
C THR A 81 -14.74 -2.41 -0.62
N ALA A 82 -14.25 -3.34 -1.45
CA ALA A 82 -14.94 -4.59 -1.77
C ALA A 82 -15.14 -5.47 -0.52
N VAL A 83 -14.13 -5.57 0.36
CA VAL A 83 -14.23 -6.28 1.65
C VAL A 83 -15.30 -5.66 2.54
N VAL A 84 -15.28 -4.33 2.75
CA VAL A 84 -16.29 -3.63 3.57
C VAL A 84 -17.71 -3.76 2.98
N GLU A 85 -17.84 -3.70 1.66
CA GLU A 85 -19.11 -3.86 0.96
C GLU A 85 -19.55 -5.33 0.77
N LYS A 86 -18.74 -6.30 1.21
CA LYS A 86 -18.94 -7.75 1.02
C LYS A 86 -19.16 -8.16 -0.44
N LYS A 87 -18.46 -7.49 -1.36
CA LYS A 87 -18.45 -7.79 -2.80
C LYS A 87 -17.21 -8.62 -3.16
N PRO A 88 -17.26 -9.47 -4.20
CA PRO A 88 -16.06 -10.12 -4.70
C PRO A 88 -15.05 -9.05 -5.17
N PRO A 89 -13.76 -9.16 -4.80
CA PRO A 89 -12.71 -8.30 -5.33
C PRO A 89 -12.54 -8.51 -6.84
N LEU A 90 -12.04 -7.50 -7.55
CA LEU A 90 -11.68 -7.63 -8.95
C LEU A 90 -10.35 -8.39 -9.08
N GLU A 91 -10.30 -9.37 -9.99
CA GLU A 91 -9.09 -10.15 -10.26
C GLU A 91 -7.89 -9.26 -10.62
N ALA A 92 -8.10 -8.26 -11.49
CA ALA A 92 -7.08 -7.28 -11.86
C ALA A 92 -6.53 -6.44 -10.68
N ASP A 93 -7.32 -6.22 -9.63
CA ASP A 93 -6.81 -5.54 -8.41
C ASP A 93 -5.93 -6.48 -7.57
N LEU A 94 -6.23 -7.78 -7.58
CA LEU A 94 -5.40 -8.80 -6.93
C LEU A 94 -4.12 -9.08 -7.71
N GLU A 95 -4.16 -9.04 -9.05
CA GLU A 95 -2.98 -9.08 -9.90
C GLU A 95 -2.00 -7.94 -9.55
N ILE A 96 -2.49 -6.70 -9.39
CA ILE A 96 -1.64 -5.56 -8.99
C ILE A 96 -0.95 -5.78 -7.63
N LEU A 97 -1.64 -6.38 -6.65
CA LEU A 97 -1.01 -6.74 -5.36
C LEU A 97 -0.01 -7.89 -5.54
N ASN A 98 -0.36 -8.90 -6.34
CA ASN A 98 0.48 -10.07 -6.58
C ASN A 98 1.75 -9.77 -7.39
N ASP A 99 1.71 -8.78 -8.30
CA ASP A 99 2.89 -8.24 -8.98
C ASP A 99 3.85 -7.54 -8.01
N VAL A 100 3.35 -7.06 -6.86
CA VAL A 100 4.16 -6.43 -5.80
C VAL A 100 4.53 -7.44 -4.70
N LEU A 101 3.78 -8.51 -4.50
CA LEU A 101 4.12 -9.57 -3.55
C LEU A 101 5.08 -10.61 -4.14
N SER A 102 5.03 -10.90 -5.45
CA SER A 102 5.98 -11.80 -6.13
C SER A 102 7.43 -11.31 -6.04
N VAL A 103 7.61 -9.98 -6.02
CA VAL A 103 8.86 -9.28 -5.67
C VAL A 103 9.48 -9.79 -4.36
N GLY A 104 8.66 -10.10 -3.36
CA GLY A 104 9.06 -10.64 -2.04
C GLY A 104 8.47 -12.01 -1.71
N HIS A 105 8.13 -12.79 -2.74
CA HIS A 105 7.78 -14.20 -2.66
C HIS A 105 6.48 -14.56 -1.96
N SER A 106 5.46 -13.71 -2.05
CA SER A 106 4.11 -14.06 -1.62
C SER A 106 3.11 -13.89 -2.76
N ARG A 107 1.95 -14.54 -2.68
CA ARG A 107 0.79 -14.31 -3.55
C ARG A 107 -0.48 -14.42 -2.73
N LEU A 108 -1.33 -13.39 -2.77
CA LEU A 108 -2.70 -13.47 -2.26
C LEU A 108 -3.58 -14.23 -3.25
N VAL A 109 -4.23 -15.27 -2.74
CA VAL A 109 -5.27 -16.04 -3.44
C VAL A 109 -6.62 -15.84 -2.76
N VAL A 110 -7.71 -15.86 -3.53
CA VAL A 110 -9.08 -15.89 -3.00
C VAL A 110 -9.50 -17.34 -2.83
N THR A 111 -9.91 -17.71 -1.62
CA THR A 111 -10.44 -19.04 -1.29
C THR A 111 -11.91 -19.17 -1.74
N PRO A 112 -12.44 -20.40 -1.87
CA PRO A 112 -13.85 -20.62 -2.24
C PRO A 112 -14.88 -19.91 -1.33
N GLU A 113 -14.48 -19.55 -0.10
CA GLU A 113 -15.29 -18.85 0.91
C GLU A 113 -15.20 -17.31 0.81
N ASN A 114 -14.64 -16.76 -0.27
CA ASN A 114 -14.34 -15.31 -0.44
C ASN A 114 -13.41 -14.75 0.65
N ARG A 115 -12.47 -15.55 1.16
CA ARG A 115 -11.39 -15.12 2.07
C ARG A 115 -10.06 -15.06 1.34
N PHE A 116 -9.04 -14.44 1.92
CA PHE A 116 -7.70 -14.40 1.35
C PHE A 116 -6.78 -15.44 2.00
N GLY A 117 -5.79 -15.94 1.24
CA GLY A 117 -4.71 -16.82 1.71
C GLY A 117 -3.40 -16.54 0.97
N VAL A 118 -2.28 -17.14 1.40
CA VAL A 118 -0.91 -16.84 0.89
C VAL A 118 -0.20 -18.08 0.31
N ASP A 119 0.51 -17.90 -0.82
CA ASP A 119 1.37 -18.89 -1.51
C ASP A 119 2.75 -18.28 -1.89
N HIS A 120 3.80 -19.07 -2.16
CA HIS A 120 5.23 -18.60 -2.16
C HIS A 120 6.11 -18.94 -3.39
N VAL A 121 6.56 -17.95 -4.22
CA VAL A 121 7.60 -18.08 -5.29
C VAL A 121 8.32 -16.72 -5.67
N SER A 122 9.58 -16.74 -6.16
CA SER A 122 10.50 -15.68 -6.69
C SER A 122 9.96 -14.50 -7.57
N GLU A 123 10.60 -13.30 -7.75
CA GLU A 123 11.68 -12.51 -7.09
C GLU A 123 11.94 -11.09 -7.73
N LYS A 124 12.18 -10.01 -6.94
CA LYS A 124 13.07 -8.81 -7.20
C LYS A 124 12.68 -7.48 -6.51
N ASN A 125 13.62 -6.85 -5.77
CA ASN A 125 13.77 -5.39 -5.51
C ASN A 125 12.55 -4.41 -5.69
N ASP A 126 11.68 -4.29 -4.67
CA ASP A 126 11.06 -3.01 -4.27
C ASP A 126 10.61 -3.05 -2.80
N ALA A 127 11.54 -2.80 -1.88
CA ALA A 127 11.31 -3.02 -0.44
C ALA A 127 10.20 -2.13 0.15
N MET A 128 10.01 -0.91 -0.37
CA MET A 128 8.94 -0.01 0.05
C MET A 128 7.58 -0.60 -0.30
N LEU A 129 7.35 -0.91 -1.57
CA LEU A 129 6.07 -1.44 -2.03
C LEU A 129 5.78 -2.81 -1.40
N LEU A 130 6.80 -3.66 -1.25
CA LEU A 130 6.67 -4.95 -0.57
C LEU A 130 6.19 -4.80 0.89
N THR A 131 6.75 -3.85 1.65
CA THR A 131 6.36 -3.61 3.04
C THR A 131 4.89 -3.15 3.13
N ILE A 132 4.45 -2.29 2.21
CA ILE A 132 3.06 -1.83 2.12
C ILE A 132 2.12 -3.02 1.83
N VAL A 133 2.48 -3.91 0.89
CA VAL A 133 1.59 -5.03 0.53
C VAL A 133 1.64 -6.18 1.54
N HIS A 134 2.73 -6.37 2.28
CA HIS A 134 2.71 -7.24 3.47
C HIS A 134 1.75 -6.73 4.55
N SER A 135 1.71 -5.42 4.81
CA SER A 135 0.70 -4.82 5.69
C SER A 135 -0.72 -5.02 5.16
N ALA A 136 -0.92 -4.89 3.85
CA ALA A 136 -2.23 -5.15 3.23
C ALA A 136 -2.63 -6.64 3.29
N ALA A 137 -1.70 -7.56 3.05
CA ALA A 137 -1.95 -8.99 3.11
C ALA A 137 -2.43 -9.41 4.50
N TRP A 138 -1.75 -8.97 5.57
CA TRP A 138 -2.16 -9.23 6.95
C TRP A 138 -3.59 -8.73 7.25
N LEU A 139 -3.94 -7.51 6.84
CA LEU A 139 -5.29 -6.95 6.98
C LEU A 139 -6.37 -7.73 6.21
N LEU A 140 -5.99 -8.43 5.13
CA LEU A 140 -6.89 -9.19 4.29
C LEU A 140 -7.05 -10.66 4.75
N THR A 141 -6.06 -11.23 5.44
CA THR A 141 -6.05 -12.65 5.85
C THR A 141 -6.38 -12.88 7.31
N GLU A 142 -6.04 -11.94 8.22
CA GLU A 142 -6.10 -12.14 9.69
C GLU A 142 -7.18 -11.30 10.40
N CYS A 143 -8.13 -10.70 9.67
CA CYS A 143 -9.23 -9.87 10.21
C CYS A 143 -10.63 -10.50 9.99
#